data_AF-A0AAV0H562-F1
#
_entry.id   AF-A0AAV0H562-F1
#
_cell.length_a   1.000
_cell.length_b   1.000
_cell.length_c   1.000
_cell.angle_alpha   90.00
_cell.angle_beta   90.00
_cell.angle_gamma   90.00
#
_symmetry.space_group_name_H-M   'P 1'
#
loop_
_entity.id
_entity.type
_entity.pdbx_description
1 polymer ?
#
loop_
_entity_poly.entity_id
_entity_poly.type
_entity_poly.pdbx_seq_one_letter_code
_entity_poly.pdbx_strand_id
1 'polypeptide(L)' 'MGRFVEDRLVYRQSFIISYYEIGPDKTATMETLINLLQETALNHVSSSGIA' A
#
# COMPACT_ATOMS: atom_id res chain seq x y z
N MET A 1 -8.86 4.47 0.98
CA MET A 1 -9.45 3.93 -0.26
C MET A 1 -8.51 4.19 -1.42
N GLY A 2 -7.98 3.14 -2.05
CA GLY A 2 -7.14 3.27 -3.24
C GLY A 2 -7.98 3.56 -4.49
N ARG A 3 -7.33 4.09 -5.52
CA ARG A 3 -7.96 4.38 -6.82
C ARG A 3 -6.99 4.19 -7.96
N PHE A 4 -7.56 3.91 -9.12
CA PHE A 4 -6.84 3.96 -10.38
C PHE A 4 -6.59 5.40 -10.84
N VAL A 5 -5.40 5.64 -11.36
CA VAL A 5 -4.96 6.89 -12.00
C VAL A 5 -4.34 6.55 -13.36
N GLU A 6 -3.93 7.57 -14.14
CA GLU A 6 -3.23 7.38 -15.43
C GLU A 6 -3.99 6.42 -16.37
N ASP A 7 -5.22 6.80 -16.74
CA ASP A 7 -6.10 5.99 -17.60
C ASP A 7 -6.35 4.55 -17.10
N ARG A 8 -6.32 4.38 -15.78
CA ARG A 8 -6.44 3.09 -15.07
C ARG A 8 -5.26 2.12 -15.23
N LEU A 9 -4.10 2.61 -15.64
CA LEU A 9 -2.88 1.81 -15.70
C LEU A 9 -2.16 1.70 -14.35
N VAL A 10 -2.41 2.63 -13.42
CA VAL A 10 -1.72 2.68 -12.13
C VAL A 10 -2.71 2.70 -10.98
N TYR A 11 -2.60 1.75 -10.04
CA TYR A 11 -3.35 1.79 -8.78
C TYR A 11 -2.55 2.54 -7.72
N ARG A 12 -3.17 3.50 -7.04
CA ARG A 12 -2.56 4.30 -5.98
C ARG A 12 -3.40 4.26 -4.71
N GLN A 13 -2.75 3.92 -3.60
CA GLN A 13 -3.34 3.91 -2.26
C GLN A 13 -2.44 4.68 -1.28
N SER A 14 -3.07 5.40 -0.35
CA SER A 14 -2.39 6.08 0.75
C SER A 14 -2.66 5.33 2.04
N PHE A 15 -1.63 5.23 2.87
CA PHE A 15 -1.64 4.55 4.15
C PHE A 15 -1.24 5.50 5.26
N ILE A 16 -1.78 5.27 6.46
CA ILE A 16 -1.35 5.94 7.68
C ILE A 16 -0.43 4.98 8.40
N ILE A 17 0.78 5.43 8.72
CA ILE A 17 1.74 4.67 9.50
C ILE A 17 1.61 5.09 10.97
N SER A 18 1.31 4.13 11.83
CA SER A 18 1.08 4.30 13.25
C SER A 18 2.38 4.15 14.05
N TYR A 19 2.38 4.58 15.31
CA TYR A 19 3.57 4.56 16.18
C TYR A 19 4.17 3.15 16.40
N TYR A 20 3.35 2.09 16.32
CA TYR A 20 3.82 0.71 16.46
C TYR A 20 4.37 0.11 15.15
N GLU A 21 4.29 0.84 14.03
CA GLU A 21 4.77 0.43 12.71
C GLU A 21 6.13 1.07 12.36
N ILE A 22 6.70 1.83 13.31
CA ILE A 22 7.97 2.53 13.15
C ILE A 22 9.06 1.93 14.06
N GLY A 23 10.30 1.98 13.58
CA GLY A 23 11.48 1.59 14.33
C GLY A 23 11.90 2.64 15.37
N PRO A 24 12.92 2.33 16.19
CA PRO A 24 13.47 3.26 17.18
C PRO A 24 14.05 4.55 16.56
N ASP A 25 14.38 4.52 15.26
CA ASP A 25 14.83 5.65 14.46
C ASP A 25 13.67 6.52 13.93
N LYS A 26 12.43 6.19 14.28
CA LYS A 26 11.19 6.86 13.85
C LYS A 26 10.90 6.72 12.35
N THR A 27 11.45 5.70 11.70
CA THR A 27 11.14 5.39 10.31
C THR A 27 10.26 4.14 10.22
N ALA A 28 9.46 4.02 9.15
CA ALA A 28 8.68 2.81 8.92
C ALA A 28 9.62 1.61 8.80
N THR A 29 9.32 0.52 9.51
CA THR A 29 10.15 -0.68 9.45
C THR A 29 10.09 -1.33 8.07
N MET A 30 11.11 -2.13 7.73
CA MET A 30 11.09 -2.92 6.48
C MET A 30 9.88 -3.87 6.41
N GLU A 31 9.50 -4.47 7.54
CA GLU A 31 8.29 -5.30 7.64
C GLU A 31 7.04 -4.50 7.29
N THR A 32 6.88 -3.30 7.87
CA THR A 32 5.78 -2.39 7.55
C THR A 32 5.76 -2.07 6.05
N LEU A 33 6.88 -1.65 5.46
CA LEU A 33 6.94 -1.33 4.02
C LEU A 33 6.53 -2.52 3.15
N ILE A 34 7.01 -3.72 3.46
CA ILE A 34 6.69 -4.95 2.73
C ILE A 34 5.20 -5.28 2.84
N ASN A 35 4.59 -5.11 4.01
CA ASN A 35 3.16 -5.32 4.19
C ASN A 35 2.32 -4.32 3.37
N LEU A 36 2.69 -3.04 3.37
CA LEU A 36 2.00 -2.02 2.58
C LEU A 36 2.09 -2.29 1.08
N LEU A 37 3.25 -2.76 0.60
CA LEU A 37 3.44 -3.13 -0.81
C LEU A 37 2.61 -4.36 -1.20
N GLN A 38 2.57 -5.39 -0.35
CA GLN A 38 1.74 -6.57 -0.57
C GLN A 38 0.25 -6.23 -0.60
N GLU A 39 -0.23 -5.44 0.37
CA GLU A 39 -1.63 -4.99 0.40
C GLU A 39 -1.98 -4.17 -0.84
N THR A 40 -1.09 -3.28 -1.28
CA THR A 40 -1.29 -2.47 -2.49
C THR A 40 -1.41 -3.34 -3.74
N ALA A 41 -0.57 -4.37 -3.87
CA ALA A 41 -0.62 -5.31 -4.99
C ALA A 41 -1.93 -6.11 -5.01
N LEU A 42 -2.37 -6.61 -3.86
CA LEU A 42 -3.65 -7.32 -3.74
C LEU A 42 -4.84 -6.41 -4.06
N ASN A 43 -4.83 -5.18 -3.55
CA ASN A 43 -5.90 -4.20 -3.81
C ASN A 43 -5.93 -3.77 -5.28
N HIS A 44 -4.77 -3.66 -5.94
CA HIS A 44 -4.69 -3.43 -7.39
C HIS A 44 -5.40 -4.55 -8.16
N VAL A 45 -5.02 -5.81 -7.89
CA VAL A 45 -5.59 -6.97 -8.59
C VAL A 45 -7.10 -7.08 -8.35
N SER A 46 -7.53 -6.97 -7.09
CA SER A 46 -8.95 -7.00 -6.74
C SER A 46 -9.75 -5.87 -7.40
N SER A 47 -9.22 -4.63 -7.37
CA SER A 47 -9.90 -3.47 -7.97
C SER A 47 -9.92 -3.50 -9.51
N SER A 48 -8.96 -4.21 -10.13
CA SER A 48 -8.88 -4.35 -11.60
C SER A 48 -9.95 -5.30 -12.18
N GLY A 49 -10.64 -6.07 -11.33
CA GLY A 49 -11.64 -7.06 -11.77
C GLY A 49 -11.04 -8.33 -12.37
N ILE A 50 -9.75 -8.61 -12.10
CA ILE A 50 -9.04 -9.82 -12.55
C ILE A 50 -9.21 -10.98 -11.56
N ALA A 51 -9.65 -10.70 -10.33
CA ALA A 51 -9.89 -11.67 -9.26
C ALA A 51 -11.23 -12.39 -9.38
#